data_AF-A0A7H1Q0W5-F1
#
_entry.id   AF-A0A7H1Q0W5-F1
#
_cell.length_a   1.000
_cell.length_b   1.000
_cell.length_c   1.000
_cell.angle_alpha   90.00
_cell.angle_beta   90.00
_cell.angle_gamma   90.00
#
_symmetry.space_group_name_H-M   'P 1'
#
loop_
_entity.id
_entity.type
_entity.pdbx_description
1 polymer ?
#
loop_
_entity_poly.entity_id
_entity_poly.type
_entity_poly.pdbx_seq_one_letter_code
_entity_poly.pdbx_strand_id
1 'polypeptide(L)'
;MDDTSLARALRDAENTVQDASLALLATKVQTAALAGRRRILDLLTAQDHDRSDWPQMRKVLGRSDSSTDTPAVAGWAVTSLSARRFPLGPALFDLVVIDEASQCAIPHVLPLLFRARRALVIGDPMQLTHITKISPHREALIRRGNGLRSEWLEKHHLAYRRHSAFHAAERSAGGTLLLDEHFRCHPHIAAISNDLFYDGGLTVLTDTRGRPALPRPAVIWTDVPGRATRPSLGGSWVNEDELRKAHDSVNYLLEQLPPEATVGVVTPFAPQAEALRRRLRPYDEERLRIGTVHTFQGGERDVMVFTLVAGDGMHPGAVEWVGGQLNLWNVAVTRARSHLIVVGDKERWRKRGGVGAALLEIAERDGVPPRDSSEDALLKRLYQVLSREAGATVTLDETVHGHPADALVRGVGNTAPRAVLLDRGVTEGADAARHLRLMLHRRNLLGGGDGEAEAARWPAWRLYETDEHRG
;
A
#
# COMPACT_ATOMS: atom_id res chain seq x y z
N MET A 1 -16.75 31.82 2.20
CA MET A 1 -16.00 31.22 3.31
C MET A 1 -14.63 30.87 2.78
N ASP A 2 -13.55 31.28 3.44
CA ASP A 2 -12.20 30.98 2.97
C ASP A 2 -11.89 29.49 3.12
N ASP A 3 -11.12 28.98 2.16
CA ASP A 3 -10.70 27.60 1.96
C ASP A 3 -9.86 27.09 3.15
N THR A 4 -9.16 27.98 3.87
CA THR A 4 -8.46 27.68 5.14
C THR A 4 -9.44 27.39 6.27
N SER A 5 -10.52 28.18 6.35
CA SER A 5 -11.54 28.03 7.39
C SER A 5 -12.33 26.73 7.21
N LEU A 6 -12.65 26.36 5.96
CA LEU A 6 -13.27 25.08 5.63
C LEU A 6 -12.39 23.89 6.04
N ALA A 7 -11.09 23.94 5.73
CA ALA A 7 -10.15 22.88 6.11
C ALA A 7 -9.98 22.76 7.63
N ARG A 8 -10.11 23.86 8.38
CA ARG A 8 -10.12 23.83 9.86
C ARG A 8 -11.39 23.18 10.40
N ALA A 9 -12.56 23.63 9.93
CA ALA A 9 -13.85 23.10 10.35
C ALA A 9 -13.97 21.57 10.09
N LEU A 10 -13.47 21.09 8.96
CA LEU A 10 -13.42 19.66 8.65
C LEU A 10 -12.59 18.89 9.69
N ARG A 11 -11.36 19.35 9.97
CA ARG A 11 -10.47 18.71 10.96
C ARG A 11 -11.09 18.70 12.36
N ASP A 12 -11.73 19.79 12.77
CA ASP A 12 -12.39 19.88 14.08
C ASP A 12 -13.55 18.87 14.19
N ALA A 13 -14.32 18.70 13.11
CA ALA A 13 -15.38 17.70 13.05
C ALA A 13 -14.84 16.27 13.10
N GLU A 14 -13.77 15.96 12.34
CA GLU A 14 -13.10 14.66 12.36
C GLU A 14 -12.57 14.31 13.76
N ASN A 15 -11.89 15.25 14.41
CA ASN A 15 -11.40 15.09 15.78
C ASN A 15 -12.53 14.82 16.77
N THR A 16 -13.64 15.57 16.66
CA THR A 16 -14.81 15.37 17.52
C THR A 16 -15.39 13.96 17.40
N VAL A 17 -15.51 13.43 16.17
CA VAL A 17 -15.99 12.07 15.92
C VAL A 17 -15.02 11.03 16.48
N GLN A 18 -13.71 11.24 16.30
CA GLN A 18 -12.68 10.36 16.82
C GLN A 18 -12.71 10.28 18.35
N ASP A 19 -12.76 11.43 19.03
CA ASP A 19 -12.80 11.52 20.48
C ASP A 19 -14.05 10.84 21.05
N ALA A 20 -15.21 11.11 20.46
CA ALA A 20 -16.47 10.46 20.84
C ALA A 20 -16.41 8.93 20.66
N SER A 21 -15.81 8.46 19.56
CA SER A 21 -15.66 7.03 19.26
C SER A 21 -14.71 6.34 20.25
N LEU A 22 -13.58 6.97 20.57
CA LEU A 22 -12.63 6.47 21.58
C LEU A 22 -13.25 6.42 22.97
N ALA A 23 -13.99 7.46 23.37
CA ALA A 23 -14.69 7.49 24.65
C ALA A 23 -15.74 6.38 24.76
N LEU A 24 -16.52 6.15 23.69
CA LEU A 24 -17.50 5.07 23.64
C LEU A 24 -16.82 3.70 23.73
N LEU A 25 -15.75 3.47 22.97
CA LEU A 25 -15.00 2.21 22.98
C LEU A 25 -14.41 1.94 24.36
N ALA A 26 -13.72 2.92 24.95
CA ALA A 26 -13.13 2.81 26.28
C ALA A 26 -14.20 2.47 27.32
N THR A 27 -15.31 3.19 27.34
CA THR A 27 -16.40 2.97 28.29
C THR A 27 -17.01 1.58 28.15
N LYS A 28 -17.34 1.14 26.93
CA LYS A 28 -18.00 -0.15 26.69
C LYS A 28 -17.06 -1.32 26.97
N VAL A 29 -15.82 -1.27 26.47
CA VAL A 29 -14.84 -2.35 26.62
C VAL A 29 -14.39 -2.47 28.07
N GLN A 30 -14.05 -1.35 28.72
CA GLN A 30 -13.58 -1.38 30.10
C GLN A 30 -14.67 -1.86 31.07
N THR A 31 -15.91 -1.39 30.90
CA THR A 31 -17.03 -1.83 31.75
C THR A 31 -17.28 -3.33 31.60
N ALA A 32 -17.31 -3.84 30.36
CA ALA A 32 -17.50 -5.27 30.10
C ALA A 32 -16.34 -6.12 30.65
N ALA A 33 -15.10 -5.67 30.49
CA ALA A 33 -13.92 -6.36 30.99
C ALA A 33 -13.86 -6.38 32.53
N LEU A 34 -14.22 -5.28 33.19
CA LEU A 34 -14.26 -5.20 34.66
C LEU A 34 -15.36 -6.11 35.23
N ALA A 35 -16.58 -6.05 34.68
CA ALA A 35 -17.68 -6.93 35.08
C ALA A 35 -17.35 -8.41 34.79
N GLY A 36 -16.64 -8.67 33.70
CA GLY A 36 -16.21 -9.99 33.26
C GLY A 36 -14.88 -10.49 33.84
N ARG A 37 -14.21 -9.72 34.73
CA ARG A 37 -12.82 -9.96 35.14
C ARG A 37 -12.57 -11.39 35.62
N ARG A 38 -13.50 -11.95 36.41
CA ARG A 38 -13.36 -13.32 36.92
C ARG A 38 -13.35 -14.35 35.78
N ARG A 39 -14.26 -14.22 34.81
CA ARG A 39 -14.33 -15.12 33.64
C ARG A 39 -13.06 -15.04 32.80
N ILE A 40 -12.48 -13.84 32.65
CA ILE A 40 -11.22 -13.63 31.93
C ILE A 40 -10.07 -14.32 32.67
N LEU A 41 -9.95 -14.08 33.98
CA LEU A 41 -8.91 -14.72 34.80
C LEU A 41 -9.05 -16.24 34.77
N ASP A 42 -10.26 -16.78 34.93
CA ASP A 42 -10.51 -18.22 34.87
C ASP A 42 -10.05 -18.83 33.53
N LEU A 43 -10.27 -18.13 32.40
CA LEU A 43 -9.76 -18.54 31.09
C LEU A 43 -8.23 -18.48 31.01
N LEU A 44 -7.60 -17.41 31.51
CA LEU A 44 -6.13 -17.28 31.51
C LEU A 44 -5.46 -18.34 32.38
N THR A 45 -6.11 -18.73 33.48
CA THR A 45 -5.63 -19.77 34.40
C THR A 45 -6.03 -21.18 33.99
N ALA A 46 -6.81 -21.35 32.92
CA ALA A 46 -7.15 -22.65 32.37
C ALA A 46 -5.91 -23.27 31.70
N GLN A 47 -4.94 -23.65 32.53
CA GLN A 47 -3.85 -24.53 32.14
C GLN A 47 -4.38 -25.96 32.19
N ASP A 48 -4.55 -26.58 31.03
CA ASP A 48 -4.47 -28.04 31.01
C ASP A 48 -3.86 -28.51 29.69
N HIS A 49 -2.82 -29.34 29.81
CA HIS A 49 -2.06 -29.83 28.66
C HIS A 49 -2.83 -30.89 27.85
N ASP A 50 -3.98 -31.38 28.35
CA ASP A 50 -4.76 -32.47 27.73
C ASP A 50 -6.29 -32.22 27.60
N ARG A 51 -6.83 -31.05 27.99
CA ARG A 51 -8.27 -30.73 27.86
C ARG A 51 -8.49 -29.34 27.26
N SER A 52 -9.53 -29.19 26.42
CA SER A 52 -9.87 -27.91 25.80
C SER A 52 -10.45 -26.92 26.83
N ASP A 53 -9.99 -25.68 26.79
CA ASP A 53 -10.47 -24.52 27.56
C ASP A 53 -11.83 -23.95 27.08
N TRP A 54 -12.53 -24.68 26.21
CA TRP A 54 -13.78 -24.25 25.58
C TRP A 54 -14.90 -23.86 26.54
N PRO A 55 -15.13 -24.53 27.69
CA PRO A 55 -16.14 -24.08 28.65
C PRO A 55 -15.85 -22.67 29.20
N GLN A 56 -14.59 -22.39 29.53
CA GLN A 56 -14.14 -21.07 30.00
C GLN A 56 -14.26 -20.04 28.87
N MET A 57 -13.86 -20.40 27.65
CA MET A 57 -14.03 -19.56 26.47
C MET A 57 -15.50 -19.19 26.24
N ARG A 58 -16.42 -20.16 26.30
CA ARG A 58 -17.87 -19.92 26.17
C ARG A 58 -18.40 -18.93 27.19
N LYS A 59 -17.93 -19.02 28.45
CA LYS A 59 -18.29 -18.05 29.51
C LYS A 59 -17.79 -16.64 29.19
N VAL A 60 -16.56 -16.50 28.71
CA VAL A 60 -16.01 -15.18 28.30
C VAL A 60 -16.78 -14.59 27.11
N LEU A 61 -17.19 -15.44 26.16
CA LEU A 61 -18.01 -15.06 25.01
C LEU A 61 -19.48 -14.76 25.36
N GLY A 62 -19.90 -14.93 26.62
CA GLY A 62 -21.29 -14.73 27.03
C GLY A 62 -22.26 -15.77 26.47
N ARG A 63 -21.78 -16.98 26.17
CA ARG A 63 -22.56 -18.07 25.55
C ARG A 63 -22.56 -19.33 26.40
N SER A 64 -23.11 -19.23 27.61
CA SER A 64 -23.29 -20.39 28.48
C SER A 64 -24.51 -21.22 28.04
N ASP A 65 -24.56 -22.50 28.40
CA ASP A 65 -25.62 -23.43 27.97
C ASP A 65 -27.05 -23.05 28.46
N SER A 66 -27.20 -21.95 29.23
CA SER A 66 -28.49 -21.48 29.76
C SER A 66 -28.72 -19.96 29.75
N SER A 67 -27.76 -19.12 29.31
CA SER A 67 -27.96 -17.66 29.20
C SER A 67 -27.04 -17.00 28.15
N THR A 68 -27.55 -15.95 27.50
CA THR A 68 -26.76 -14.98 26.74
C THR A 68 -26.41 -13.79 27.63
N ASP A 69 -25.26 -13.86 28.28
CA ASP A 69 -24.73 -12.73 29.06
C ASP A 69 -24.00 -11.75 28.16
N THR A 70 -23.78 -10.51 28.63
CA THR A 70 -22.83 -9.61 27.98
C THR A 70 -21.44 -10.25 27.94
N PRO A 71 -20.77 -10.31 26.76
CA PRO A 71 -19.41 -10.86 26.66
C PRO A 71 -18.44 -10.11 27.57
N ALA A 72 -17.58 -10.84 28.27
CA ALA A 72 -16.50 -10.24 29.06
C ALA A 72 -15.41 -9.63 28.17
N VAL A 73 -15.22 -10.17 26.97
CA VAL A 73 -14.28 -9.70 25.95
C VAL A 73 -15.04 -9.54 24.64
N ALA A 74 -15.10 -8.30 24.14
CA ALA A 74 -15.88 -7.94 22.95
C ALA A 74 -15.15 -8.19 21.62
N GLY A 75 -13.83 -8.38 21.64
CA GLY A 75 -13.00 -8.53 20.44
C GLY A 75 -11.83 -9.49 20.64
N TRP A 76 -11.47 -10.20 19.57
CA TRP A 76 -10.40 -11.21 19.57
C TRP A 76 -9.54 -11.04 18.32
N ALA A 77 -8.23 -11.14 18.48
CA ALA A 77 -7.27 -11.16 17.38
C ALA A 77 -6.53 -12.49 17.38
N VAL A 78 -6.64 -13.25 16.28
CA VAL A 78 -6.00 -14.55 16.12
C VAL A 78 -5.52 -14.75 14.69
N THR A 79 -4.54 -15.63 14.51
CA THR A 79 -4.22 -16.15 13.18
C THR A 79 -5.30 -17.13 12.71
N SER A 80 -5.49 -17.26 11.40
CA SER A 80 -6.50 -18.16 10.81
C SER A 80 -6.39 -19.61 11.30
N LEU A 81 -5.16 -20.12 11.45
CA LEU A 81 -4.90 -21.47 11.99
C LEU A 81 -5.21 -21.61 13.48
N SER A 82 -5.20 -20.51 14.24
CA SER A 82 -5.51 -20.49 15.67
C SER A 82 -7.02 -20.50 15.94
N ALA A 83 -7.86 -20.35 14.90
CA ALA A 83 -9.31 -20.47 15.01
C ALA A 83 -9.77 -21.80 15.65
N ARG A 84 -8.94 -22.85 15.56
CA ARG A 84 -9.17 -24.16 16.22
C ARG A 84 -9.26 -24.09 17.74
N ARG A 85 -8.75 -23.02 18.37
CA ARG A 85 -8.85 -22.79 19.82
C ARG A 85 -10.25 -22.35 20.24
N PHE A 86 -11.07 -21.86 19.32
CA PHE A 86 -12.46 -21.54 19.63
C PHE A 86 -13.34 -22.79 19.54
N PRO A 87 -14.38 -22.87 20.39
CA PRO A 87 -15.37 -23.93 20.32
C PRO A 87 -15.86 -24.19 18.90
N LEU A 88 -16.16 -25.45 18.60
CA LEU A 88 -16.87 -25.82 17.39
C LEU A 88 -18.34 -25.43 17.58
N GLY A 89 -18.74 -24.30 17.01
CA GLY A 89 -20.11 -23.81 17.05
C GLY A 89 -20.32 -22.76 15.97
N PRO A 90 -21.48 -22.74 15.30
CA PRO A 90 -21.76 -21.70 14.32
C PRO A 90 -21.98 -20.36 15.02
N ALA A 91 -21.68 -19.27 14.30
CA ALA A 91 -22.09 -17.93 14.67
C ALA A 91 -21.70 -17.48 16.09
N LEU A 92 -20.59 -17.98 16.67
CA LEU A 92 -20.01 -17.55 17.96
C LEU A 92 -19.77 -16.04 18.05
N PHE A 93 -19.47 -15.40 16.92
CA PHE A 93 -19.22 -13.98 16.79
C PHE A 93 -20.26 -13.33 15.87
N ASP A 94 -20.58 -12.06 16.12
CA ASP A 94 -21.46 -11.29 15.22
C ASP A 94 -20.76 -10.84 13.94
N LEU A 95 -19.45 -10.65 14.00
CA LEU A 95 -18.60 -10.24 12.89
C LEU A 95 -17.23 -10.92 13.01
N VAL A 96 -16.74 -11.43 11.89
CA VAL A 96 -15.31 -11.71 11.71
C VAL A 96 -14.72 -10.73 10.71
N VAL A 97 -13.57 -10.15 11.06
CA VAL A 97 -12.76 -9.34 10.14
C VAL A 97 -11.58 -10.20 9.73
N ILE A 98 -11.43 -10.42 8.42
CA ILE A 98 -10.31 -11.15 7.84
C ILE A 98 -9.47 -10.12 7.11
N ASP A 99 -8.35 -9.73 7.72
CA ASP A 99 -7.37 -8.87 7.09
C ASP A 99 -6.37 -9.70 6.28
N GLU A 100 -5.75 -9.08 5.27
CA GLU A 100 -4.80 -9.72 4.35
C GLU A 100 -5.35 -11.01 3.70
N ALA A 101 -6.65 -11.00 3.37
CA ALA A 101 -7.35 -12.16 2.83
C ALA A 101 -6.80 -12.63 1.47
N SER A 102 -6.07 -11.77 0.75
CA SER A 102 -5.37 -12.16 -0.47
C SER A 102 -4.24 -13.15 -0.23
N GLN A 103 -3.69 -13.20 0.98
CA GLN A 103 -2.65 -14.18 1.41
C GLN A 103 -3.21 -15.40 2.11
N CYS A 104 -4.53 -15.46 2.29
CA CYS A 104 -5.18 -16.58 2.92
C CYS A 104 -5.66 -17.58 1.86
N ALA A 105 -5.27 -18.84 2.00
CA ALA A 105 -5.92 -19.91 1.25
C ALA A 105 -7.37 -20.07 1.74
N ILE A 106 -8.29 -20.38 0.82
CA ILE A 106 -9.72 -20.54 1.12
C ILE A 106 -9.98 -21.49 2.31
N PRO A 107 -9.34 -22.67 2.42
CA PRO A 107 -9.59 -23.58 3.55
C PRO A 107 -9.22 -23.00 4.92
N HIS A 108 -8.30 -22.03 4.99
CA HIS A 108 -7.89 -21.42 6.25
C HIS A 108 -8.93 -20.44 6.80
N VAL A 109 -9.78 -19.86 5.95
CA VAL A 109 -10.80 -18.90 6.38
C VAL A 109 -12.15 -19.54 6.69
N LEU A 110 -12.45 -20.72 6.12
CA LEU A 110 -13.73 -21.40 6.35
C LEU A 110 -14.08 -21.61 7.84
N PRO A 111 -13.14 -22.02 8.73
CA PRO A 111 -13.45 -22.17 10.15
C PRO A 111 -13.78 -20.85 10.86
N LEU A 112 -13.24 -19.73 10.37
CA LEU A 112 -13.55 -18.39 10.86
C LEU A 112 -14.95 -17.97 10.42
N LEU A 113 -15.26 -18.13 9.13
CA LEU A 113 -16.56 -17.81 8.54
C LEU A 113 -17.70 -18.58 9.22
N PHE A 114 -17.50 -19.89 9.47
CA PHE A 114 -18.50 -20.71 10.16
C PHE A 114 -18.84 -20.18 11.56
N ARG A 115 -17.85 -19.62 12.26
CA ARG A 115 -18.00 -19.10 13.63
C ARG A 115 -18.57 -17.68 13.68
N ALA A 116 -18.89 -17.05 12.56
CA ALA A 116 -19.39 -15.68 12.53
C ALA A 116 -20.72 -15.55 11.80
N ARG A 117 -21.54 -14.58 12.20
CA ARG A 117 -22.80 -14.25 11.51
C ARG A 117 -22.57 -13.43 10.24
N ARG A 118 -21.54 -12.59 10.25
CA ARG A 118 -21.13 -11.70 9.16
C ARG A 118 -19.62 -11.72 9.03
N ALA A 119 -19.13 -11.43 7.83
CA ALA A 119 -17.71 -11.32 7.54
C ALA A 119 -17.40 -9.99 6.84
N LEU A 120 -16.35 -9.32 7.28
CA LEU A 120 -15.67 -8.26 6.54
C LEU A 120 -14.34 -8.84 6.06
N VAL A 121 -14.16 -8.89 4.74
CA VAL A 121 -12.96 -9.46 4.12
C VAL A 121 -12.18 -8.32 3.50
N ILE A 122 -10.97 -8.09 4.00
CA ILE A 122 -10.07 -7.03 3.59
C ILE A 122 -8.85 -7.71 2.96
N GLY A 123 -8.42 -7.20 1.82
CA GLY A 123 -7.26 -7.72 1.12
C GLY A 123 -7.06 -6.98 -0.17
N ASP A 124 -5.94 -7.30 -0.81
CA ASP A 124 -5.52 -6.67 -2.04
C ASP A 124 -5.13 -7.77 -3.05
N PRO A 125 -5.92 -7.97 -4.13
CA PRO A 125 -5.65 -9.00 -5.12
C PRO A 125 -4.40 -8.70 -5.97
N MET A 126 -3.90 -7.46 -5.94
CA MET A 126 -2.67 -7.03 -6.61
C MET A 126 -1.43 -7.16 -5.72
N GLN A 127 -1.57 -7.57 -4.46
CA GLN A 127 -0.45 -7.94 -3.56
C GLN A 127 -0.25 -9.46 -3.51
N LEU A 128 0.76 -9.94 -2.78
CA LEU A 128 1.13 -11.36 -2.75
C LEU A 128 -0.07 -12.27 -2.44
N THR A 129 -0.13 -13.41 -3.15
CA THR A 129 -1.10 -14.47 -2.90
C THR A 129 -0.57 -15.49 -1.89
N HIS A 130 -1.43 -16.40 -1.42
CA HIS A 130 -1.02 -17.46 -0.50
C HIS A 130 -0.01 -18.42 -1.14
N ILE A 131 0.97 -18.86 -0.36
CA ILE A 131 1.99 -19.80 -0.84
C ILE A 131 1.39 -21.21 -0.98
N THR A 132 1.57 -21.83 -2.14
CA THR A 132 1.07 -23.18 -2.43
C THR A 132 2.21 -24.19 -2.49
N LYS A 133 2.09 -25.29 -1.73
CA LYS A 133 3.05 -26.41 -1.74
C LYS A 133 2.65 -27.58 -2.66
N ILE A 134 1.44 -27.54 -3.20
CA ILE A 134 0.87 -28.60 -4.03
C ILE A 134 1.16 -28.26 -5.49
N SER A 135 1.76 -29.16 -6.28
CA SER A 135 2.00 -28.93 -7.72
C SER A 135 0.70 -28.94 -8.54
N PRO A 136 0.65 -28.31 -9.73
CA PRO A 136 -0.55 -28.33 -10.58
C PRO A 136 -1.04 -29.75 -10.90
N HIS A 137 -0.11 -30.68 -11.14
CA HIS A 137 -0.43 -32.08 -11.38
C HIS A 137 -1.11 -32.74 -10.16
N ARG A 138 -0.57 -32.50 -8.95
CA ARG A 138 -1.13 -33.06 -7.71
C ARG A 138 -2.50 -32.48 -7.40
N GLU A 139 -2.70 -31.18 -7.61
CA GLU A 139 -4.02 -30.54 -7.47
C GLU A 139 -5.03 -31.16 -8.44
N ALA A 140 -4.66 -31.36 -9.70
CA ALA A 140 -5.53 -31.98 -10.71
C ALA A 140 -5.92 -33.42 -10.36
N LEU A 141 -5.02 -34.21 -9.75
CA LEU A 141 -5.33 -35.55 -9.25
C LEU A 141 -6.32 -35.51 -8.08
N ILE A 142 -6.06 -34.67 -7.07
CA ILE A 142 -6.95 -34.52 -5.90
C ILE A 142 -8.34 -34.07 -6.35
N ARG A 143 -8.42 -33.09 -7.25
CA ARG A 143 -9.67 -32.58 -7.81
C ARG A 143 -10.46 -33.69 -8.50
N ARG A 144 -9.82 -34.46 -9.39
CA ARG A 144 -10.47 -35.58 -10.11
C ARG A 144 -10.93 -36.68 -9.16
N GLY A 145 -10.12 -37.04 -8.17
CA GLY A 145 -10.45 -38.07 -7.18
C GLY A 145 -11.64 -37.71 -6.28
N ASN A 146 -11.95 -36.42 -6.13
CA ASN A 146 -13.09 -35.93 -5.33
C ASN A 146 -14.30 -35.51 -6.20
N GLY A 147 -14.31 -35.83 -7.51
CA GLY A 147 -15.43 -35.48 -8.39
C GLY A 147 -15.62 -33.98 -8.63
N LEU A 148 -14.63 -33.15 -8.33
CA LEU A 148 -14.70 -31.70 -8.48
C LEU A 148 -14.41 -31.30 -9.94
N ARG A 149 -15.30 -30.52 -10.56
CA ARG A 149 -15.09 -30.02 -11.93
C ARG A 149 -14.22 -28.77 -11.92
N SER A 150 -13.20 -28.72 -12.78
CA SER A 150 -12.29 -27.56 -12.88
C SER A 150 -13.05 -26.28 -13.24
N GLU A 151 -13.96 -26.37 -14.20
CA GLU A 151 -14.82 -25.27 -14.63
C GLU A 151 -15.66 -24.71 -13.48
N TRP A 152 -16.23 -25.58 -12.63
CA TRP A 152 -17.00 -25.15 -11.48
C TRP A 152 -16.14 -24.39 -10.47
N LEU A 153 -14.93 -24.88 -10.19
CA LEU A 153 -14.00 -24.21 -9.27
C LEU A 153 -13.56 -22.85 -9.82
N GLU A 154 -13.25 -22.75 -11.10
CA GLU A 154 -12.85 -21.49 -11.73
C GLU A 154 -14.02 -20.48 -11.74
N LYS A 155 -15.23 -20.92 -12.10
CA LYS A 155 -16.43 -20.05 -12.12
C LYS A 155 -16.74 -19.38 -10.76
N HIS A 156 -16.37 -20.04 -9.66
CA HIS A 156 -16.62 -19.57 -8.30
C HIS A 156 -15.36 -19.03 -7.60
N HIS A 157 -14.23 -18.92 -8.31
CA HIS A 157 -12.93 -18.53 -7.72
C HIS A 157 -12.51 -19.41 -6.54
N LEU A 158 -12.69 -20.74 -6.66
CA LEU A 158 -12.39 -21.73 -5.62
C LEU A 158 -11.20 -22.65 -5.96
N ALA A 159 -10.54 -22.46 -7.11
CA ALA A 159 -9.35 -23.23 -7.45
C ALA A 159 -8.17 -22.86 -6.52
N TYR A 160 -7.74 -23.83 -5.69
CA TYR A 160 -6.83 -23.61 -4.57
C TYR A 160 -5.52 -22.93 -4.95
N ARG A 161 -4.92 -23.25 -6.10
CA ARG A 161 -3.66 -22.62 -6.50
C ARG A 161 -3.79 -21.21 -7.08
N ARG A 162 -4.98 -20.84 -7.56
CA ARG A 162 -5.19 -19.62 -8.35
C ARG A 162 -5.90 -18.53 -7.57
N HIS A 163 -6.82 -18.91 -6.70
CA HIS A 163 -7.71 -17.98 -6.01
C HIS A 163 -7.47 -18.04 -4.51
N SER A 164 -7.29 -16.86 -3.91
CA SER A 164 -7.22 -16.69 -2.46
C SER A 164 -8.61 -16.52 -1.85
N ALA A 165 -8.66 -16.44 -0.53
CA ALA A 165 -9.90 -16.16 0.21
C ALA A 165 -10.55 -14.84 -0.22
N PHE A 166 -9.75 -13.82 -0.57
CA PHE A 166 -10.25 -12.56 -1.10
C PHE A 166 -11.03 -12.76 -2.41
N HIS A 167 -10.44 -13.44 -3.41
CA HIS A 167 -11.08 -13.68 -4.70
C HIS A 167 -12.41 -14.45 -4.58
N ALA A 168 -12.45 -15.44 -3.67
CA ALA A 168 -13.66 -16.19 -3.38
C ALA A 168 -14.73 -15.32 -2.72
N ALA A 169 -14.35 -14.45 -1.78
CA ALA A 169 -15.24 -13.54 -1.10
C ALA A 169 -15.80 -12.47 -2.05
N GLU A 170 -14.94 -11.84 -2.86
CA GLU A 170 -15.34 -10.89 -3.91
C GLU A 170 -16.36 -11.51 -4.85
N ARG A 171 -16.08 -12.73 -5.36
CA ARG A 171 -16.99 -13.44 -6.25
C ARG A 171 -18.34 -13.73 -5.59
N SER A 172 -18.34 -14.05 -4.31
CA SER A 172 -19.55 -14.32 -3.53
C SER A 172 -20.34 -13.06 -3.18
N ALA A 173 -19.66 -11.93 -2.94
CA ALA A 173 -20.27 -10.66 -2.55
C ALA A 173 -20.81 -9.88 -3.75
N GLY A 174 -20.34 -10.20 -4.97
CA GLY A 174 -20.75 -9.52 -6.21
C GLY A 174 -19.96 -8.24 -6.49
N GLY A 175 -18.84 -8.02 -5.81
CA GLY A 175 -17.97 -6.86 -5.99
C GLY A 175 -17.13 -6.56 -4.75
N THR A 176 -16.33 -5.52 -4.85
CA THR A 176 -15.44 -5.01 -3.80
C THR A 176 -15.57 -3.49 -3.71
N LEU A 177 -15.16 -2.94 -2.56
CA LEU A 177 -15.01 -1.51 -2.37
C LEU A 177 -13.52 -1.20 -2.34
N LEU A 178 -13.06 -0.38 -3.28
CA LEU A 178 -11.68 0.09 -3.32
C LEU A 178 -11.48 1.20 -2.29
N LEU A 179 -10.50 1.03 -1.41
CA LEU A 179 -9.95 2.14 -0.63
C LEU A 179 -8.95 2.86 -1.53
N ASP A 180 -9.37 3.99 -2.07
CA ASP A 180 -8.73 4.69 -3.16
C ASP A 180 -7.86 5.87 -2.70
N GLU A 181 -7.56 5.99 -1.41
CA GLU A 181 -6.69 7.04 -0.88
C GLU A 181 -5.35 6.47 -0.41
N HIS A 182 -4.25 6.98 -0.96
CA HIS A 182 -2.91 6.47 -0.71
C HIS A 182 -2.04 7.48 0.06
N PHE A 183 -1.54 7.10 1.23
CA PHE A 183 -0.81 8.00 2.14
C PHE A 183 0.67 7.62 2.38
N ARG A 184 1.12 6.49 1.81
CA ARG A 184 2.41 5.87 2.15
C ARG A 184 3.55 6.29 1.22
N CYS A 185 3.47 6.01 -0.06
CA CYS A 185 4.58 6.16 -0.98
C CYS A 185 4.67 7.60 -1.49
N HIS A 186 5.89 8.09 -1.70
CA HIS A 186 6.13 9.34 -2.43
C HIS A 186 5.30 9.34 -3.73
N PRO A 187 4.68 10.46 -4.15
CA PRO A 187 3.73 10.45 -5.25
C PRO A 187 4.25 9.83 -6.55
N HIS A 188 5.52 10.06 -6.92
CA HIS A 188 6.12 9.42 -8.09
C HIS A 188 6.22 7.88 -7.97
N ILE A 189 6.43 7.34 -6.77
CA ILE A 189 6.42 5.89 -6.49
C ILE A 189 4.98 5.37 -6.54
N ALA A 190 4.06 6.08 -5.90
CA ALA A 190 2.66 5.71 -5.85
C ALA A 190 2.01 5.70 -7.24
N ALA A 191 2.36 6.66 -8.10
CA ALA A 191 1.88 6.77 -9.47
C ALA A 191 2.18 5.50 -10.29
N ILE A 192 3.40 4.95 -10.17
CA ILE A 192 3.75 3.67 -10.84
C ILE A 192 2.79 2.56 -10.43
N SER A 193 2.56 2.42 -9.13
CA SER A 193 1.69 1.36 -8.63
C SER A 193 0.24 1.59 -9.05
N ASN A 194 -0.21 2.85 -9.00
CA ASN A 194 -1.55 3.26 -9.42
C ASN A 194 -1.82 2.95 -10.89
N ASP A 195 -0.90 3.32 -11.78
CA ASP A 195 -1.06 3.16 -13.22
C ASP A 195 -0.97 1.69 -13.64
N LEU A 196 -0.08 0.90 -13.02
CA LEU A 196 0.17 -0.49 -13.43
C LEU A 196 -0.76 -1.51 -12.78
N PHE A 197 -1.31 -1.23 -11.60
CA PHE A 197 -2.05 -2.22 -10.81
C PHE A 197 -3.47 -1.80 -10.42
N TYR A 198 -3.80 -0.49 -10.46
CA TYR A 198 -5.09 0.02 -10.00
C TYR A 198 -5.80 0.89 -11.04
N ASP A 199 -5.36 0.88 -12.29
CA ASP A 199 -5.96 1.61 -13.42
C ASP A 199 -6.18 3.11 -13.14
N GLY A 200 -5.25 3.72 -12.40
CA GLY A 200 -5.34 5.13 -12.02
C GLY A 200 -6.37 5.44 -10.92
N GLY A 201 -6.99 4.42 -10.33
CA GLY A 201 -8.07 4.54 -9.35
C GLY A 201 -7.66 5.14 -8.01
N LEU A 202 -6.37 5.19 -7.67
CA LEU A 202 -5.87 5.75 -6.41
C LEU A 202 -5.65 7.26 -6.50
N THR A 203 -6.11 7.97 -5.47
CA THR A 203 -5.77 9.35 -5.14
C THR A 203 -4.62 9.38 -4.14
N VAL A 204 -3.46 9.88 -4.58
CA VAL A 204 -2.28 10.00 -3.73
C VAL A 204 -2.37 11.24 -2.85
N LEU A 205 -2.35 11.04 -1.54
CA LEU A 205 -2.45 12.05 -0.48
C LEU A 205 -1.25 11.98 0.49
N THR A 206 -0.15 11.37 0.06
CA THR A 206 1.08 11.24 0.83
C THR A 206 1.71 12.60 1.12
N ASP A 207 1.80 13.00 2.39
CA ASP A 207 2.64 14.13 2.79
C ASP A 207 4.12 13.72 2.82
N THR A 208 4.93 14.29 1.94
CA THR A 208 6.36 13.99 1.79
C THR A 208 7.25 14.84 2.68
N ARG A 209 6.72 15.92 3.27
CA ARG A 209 7.48 16.87 4.08
C ARG A 209 7.94 16.20 5.38
N GLY A 210 9.16 16.52 5.81
CA GLY A 210 9.74 15.97 7.05
C GLY A 210 10.08 14.48 7.01
N ARG A 211 9.96 13.81 5.86
CA ARG A 211 10.36 12.41 5.72
C ARG A 211 11.87 12.29 5.51
N PRO A 212 12.52 11.25 6.05
CA PRO A 212 13.90 10.93 5.70
C PRO A 212 14.01 10.69 4.18
N ALA A 213 14.80 11.51 3.51
CA ALA A 213 15.00 11.49 2.07
C ALA A 213 16.38 12.09 1.72
N LEU A 214 16.87 11.74 0.53
CA LEU A 214 18.04 12.35 -0.08
C LEU A 214 17.60 13.35 -1.16
N PRO A 215 18.43 14.34 -1.53
CA PRO A 215 18.17 15.24 -2.66
C PRO A 215 18.39 14.50 -4.00
N ARG A 216 17.55 13.50 -4.25
CA ARG A 216 17.57 12.60 -5.40
C ARG A 216 16.13 12.32 -5.84
N PRO A 217 15.89 11.87 -7.10
CA PRO A 217 14.58 11.41 -7.51
C PRO A 217 14.03 10.29 -6.60
N ALA A 218 12.71 10.23 -6.46
CA ALA A 218 12.05 9.19 -5.67
C ALA A 218 12.18 7.79 -6.29
N VAL A 219 12.43 7.70 -7.59
CA VAL A 219 12.63 6.43 -8.31
C VAL A 219 13.96 6.51 -9.04
N ILE A 220 14.86 5.57 -8.78
CA ILE A 220 16.21 5.55 -9.33
C ILE A 220 16.46 4.16 -9.91
N TRP A 221 16.97 4.11 -11.15
CA TRP A 221 17.43 2.85 -11.74
C TRP A 221 18.94 2.86 -11.91
N THR A 222 19.62 1.96 -11.22
CA THR A 222 21.05 1.73 -11.37
C THR A 222 21.28 0.60 -12.37
N ASP A 223 21.92 0.94 -13.49
CA ASP A 223 22.25 -0.04 -14.53
C ASP A 223 23.38 -0.96 -14.10
N VAL A 224 23.14 -2.27 -14.16
CA VAL A 224 24.12 -3.31 -13.84
C VAL A 224 23.97 -4.46 -14.85
N PRO A 225 24.73 -4.44 -15.97
CA PRO A 225 24.81 -5.57 -16.89
C PRO A 225 25.67 -6.69 -16.27
N GLY A 226 25.11 -7.38 -15.28
CA GLY A 226 25.80 -8.41 -14.49
C GLY A 226 25.54 -9.83 -14.99
N ARG A 227 26.37 -10.78 -14.56
CA ARG A 227 26.18 -12.21 -14.84
C ARG A 227 25.47 -12.90 -13.66
N ALA A 228 24.35 -13.55 -13.96
CA ALA A 228 23.64 -14.38 -13.01
C ALA A 228 24.24 -15.80 -12.99
N THR A 229 24.52 -16.31 -11.79
CA THR A 229 25.08 -17.65 -11.57
C THR A 229 24.19 -18.45 -10.65
N ARG A 230 24.28 -19.78 -10.77
CA ARG A 230 23.59 -20.74 -9.91
C ARG A 230 24.53 -21.92 -9.64
N PRO A 231 24.58 -22.46 -8.41
CA PRO A 231 25.35 -23.67 -8.14
C PRO A 231 24.89 -24.87 -8.99
N SER A 232 25.83 -25.72 -9.37
CA SER A 232 25.61 -26.92 -10.19
C SER A 232 24.80 -28.00 -9.45
N LEU A 233 24.95 -28.11 -8.13
CA LEU A 233 24.31 -29.12 -7.27
C LEU A 233 22.92 -28.70 -6.73
N GLY A 234 22.21 -27.82 -7.46
CA GLY A 234 20.95 -27.24 -7.01
C GLY A 234 21.15 -25.94 -6.22
N GLY A 235 20.11 -25.11 -6.18
CA GLY A 235 20.16 -23.76 -5.60
C GLY A 235 19.35 -22.77 -6.43
N SER A 236 19.34 -21.51 -6.00
CA SER A 236 18.70 -20.40 -6.72
C SER A 236 19.74 -19.41 -7.25
N TRP A 237 19.28 -18.44 -8.03
CA TRP A 237 20.14 -17.49 -8.73
C TRP A 237 20.75 -16.43 -7.80
N VAL A 238 21.97 -16.02 -8.14
CA VAL A 238 22.72 -14.92 -7.52
C VAL A 238 23.37 -14.11 -8.64
N ASN A 239 23.36 -12.79 -8.52
CA ASN A 239 24.08 -11.89 -9.42
C ASN A 239 25.05 -11.08 -8.58
N GLU A 240 26.34 -11.40 -8.70
CA GLU A 240 27.41 -10.83 -7.85
C GLU A 240 27.64 -9.34 -8.14
N ASP A 241 27.42 -8.89 -9.38
CA ASP A 241 27.58 -7.49 -9.74
C ASP A 241 26.45 -6.64 -9.16
N GLU A 242 25.20 -7.12 -9.26
CA GLU A 242 24.07 -6.47 -8.59
C GLU A 242 24.22 -6.50 -7.07
N LEU A 243 24.77 -7.59 -6.52
CA LEU A 243 25.03 -7.72 -5.09
C LEU A 243 26.03 -6.65 -4.62
N ARG A 244 27.17 -6.52 -5.32
CA ARG A 244 28.17 -5.48 -5.04
C ARG A 244 27.56 -4.08 -5.10
N LYS A 245 26.79 -3.80 -6.16
CA LYS A 245 26.13 -2.51 -6.31
C LYS A 245 25.10 -2.23 -5.22
N ALA A 246 24.27 -3.21 -4.87
CA ALA A 246 23.29 -3.07 -3.81
C ALA A 246 23.97 -2.84 -2.45
N HIS A 247 25.07 -3.55 -2.17
CA HIS A 247 25.88 -3.34 -0.97
C HIS A 247 26.41 -1.89 -0.88
N ASP A 248 27.01 -1.39 -1.97
CA ASP A 248 27.57 -0.03 -2.00
C ASP A 248 26.48 1.03 -1.88
N SER A 249 25.34 0.82 -2.55
CA SER A 249 24.16 1.67 -2.42
C SER A 249 23.65 1.70 -0.97
N VAL A 250 23.57 0.56 -0.29
CA VAL A 250 23.11 0.51 1.10
C VAL A 250 24.06 1.23 2.03
N ASN A 251 25.38 1.02 1.91
CA ASN A 251 26.34 1.75 2.75
C ASN A 251 26.25 3.26 2.55
N TYR A 252 26.18 3.72 1.29
CA TYR A 252 25.96 5.13 0.99
C TYR A 252 24.66 5.67 1.63
N LEU A 253 23.56 4.93 1.51
CA LEU A 253 22.29 5.34 2.13
C LEU A 253 22.40 5.43 3.65
N LEU A 254 23.03 4.45 4.28
CA LEU A 254 23.16 4.41 5.74
C LEU A 254 24.09 5.51 6.28
N GLU A 255 25.06 5.96 5.49
CA GLU A 255 25.94 7.08 5.79
C GLU A 255 25.27 8.45 5.60
N GLN A 256 24.42 8.60 4.58
CA GLN A 256 23.84 9.89 4.20
C GLN A 256 22.45 10.15 4.83
N LEU A 257 21.69 9.09 5.14
CA LEU A 257 20.38 9.22 5.77
C LEU A 257 20.51 9.40 7.28
N PRO A 258 19.61 10.19 7.91
CA PRO A 258 19.64 10.40 9.35
C PRO A 258 19.42 9.07 10.09
N PRO A 259 19.94 8.90 11.33
CA PRO A 259 19.99 7.60 12.03
C PRO A 259 18.65 6.89 12.20
N GLU A 260 17.55 7.62 12.31
CA GLU A 260 16.18 7.12 12.45
C GLU A 260 15.56 6.63 11.13
N ALA A 261 16.17 6.95 9.99
CA ALA A 261 15.70 6.46 8.70
C ALA A 261 15.80 4.94 8.61
N THR A 262 14.96 4.34 7.79
CA THR A 262 14.92 2.89 7.64
C THR A 262 15.22 2.49 6.19
N VAL A 263 16.09 1.51 6.01
CA VAL A 263 16.50 0.99 4.70
C VAL A 263 16.04 -0.45 4.54
N GLY A 264 15.52 -0.78 3.37
CA GLY A 264 15.15 -2.13 2.99
C GLY A 264 15.89 -2.59 1.74
N VAL A 265 16.29 -3.86 1.71
CA VAL A 265 16.78 -4.51 0.49
C VAL A 265 15.90 -5.70 0.18
N VAL A 266 15.28 -5.68 -0.99
CA VAL A 266 14.36 -6.71 -1.45
C VAL A 266 14.85 -7.37 -2.73
N THR A 267 14.62 -8.67 -2.86
CA THR A 267 15.00 -9.44 -4.05
C THR A 267 14.09 -10.66 -4.25
N PRO A 268 13.87 -11.15 -5.48
CA PRO A 268 13.08 -12.35 -5.70
C PRO A 268 13.78 -13.62 -5.20
N PHE A 269 15.12 -13.58 -5.02
CA PHE A 269 15.94 -14.77 -4.81
C PHE A 269 16.55 -14.81 -3.41
N ALA A 270 16.15 -15.81 -2.61
CA ALA A 270 16.65 -15.96 -1.25
C ALA A 270 18.19 -16.03 -1.11
N PRO A 271 18.94 -16.69 -2.02
CA PRO A 271 20.41 -16.67 -1.95
C PRO A 271 21.03 -15.28 -2.14
N GLN A 272 20.45 -14.42 -2.98
CA GLN A 272 20.88 -13.02 -3.14
C GLN A 272 20.69 -12.25 -1.84
N ALA A 273 19.50 -12.37 -1.22
CA ALA A 273 19.20 -11.73 0.06
C ALA A 273 20.16 -12.19 1.17
N GLU A 274 20.39 -13.50 1.26
CA GLU A 274 21.27 -14.07 2.27
C GLU A 274 22.72 -13.62 2.08
N ALA A 275 23.20 -13.55 0.83
CA ALA A 275 24.53 -13.07 0.55
C ALA A 275 24.71 -11.59 0.92
N LEU A 276 23.69 -10.74 0.72
CA LEU A 276 23.69 -9.34 1.17
C LEU A 276 23.67 -9.23 2.70
N ARG A 277 22.82 -10.00 3.38
CA ARG A 277 22.81 -10.06 4.86
C ARG A 277 24.17 -10.39 5.43
N ARG A 278 24.90 -11.33 4.82
CA ARG A 278 26.25 -11.69 5.27
C ARG A 278 27.26 -10.54 5.15
N ARG A 279 27.11 -9.65 4.16
CA ARG A 279 28.00 -8.49 3.97
C ARG A 279 27.61 -7.29 4.83
N LEU A 280 26.32 -7.16 5.16
CA LEU A 280 25.75 -6.01 5.88
C LEU A 280 25.33 -6.36 7.33
N ARG A 281 25.98 -7.37 7.94
CA ARG A 281 25.70 -7.86 9.30
C ARG A 281 25.72 -6.83 10.43
N PRO A 282 26.50 -5.72 10.39
CA PRO A 282 26.60 -4.82 11.55
C PRO A 282 25.30 -4.09 11.92
N TYR A 283 24.31 -4.04 11.03
CA TYR A 283 23.07 -3.29 11.26
C TYR A 283 21.95 -4.20 11.79
N ASP A 284 21.10 -3.66 12.67
CA ASP A 284 19.88 -4.33 13.11
C ASP A 284 18.76 -4.31 12.05
N GLU A 285 17.74 -5.14 12.24
CA GLU A 285 16.60 -5.29 11.32
C GLU A 285 15.66 -4.08 11.26
N GLU A 286 15.73 -3.17 12.25
CA GLU A 286 14.95 -1.95 12.28
C GLU A 286 15.54 -0.92 11.31
N ARG A 287 16.84 -0.66 11.43
CA ARG A 287 17.62 0.22 10.54
C ARG A 287 17.76 -0.37 9.14
N LEU A 288 18.10 -1.66 9.03
CA LEU A 288 18.33 -2.34 7.76
C LEU A 288 17.65 -3.71 7.71
N ARG A 289 16.57 -3.80 6.93
CA ARG A 289 15.93 -5.08 6.64
C ARG A 289 16.40 -5.59 5.29
N ILE A 290 16.77 -6.86 5.20
CA ILE A 290 17.13 -7.50 3.93
C ILE A 290 16.31 -8.77 3.79
N GLY A 291 15.75 -9.05 2.62
CA GLY A 291 15.00 -10.27 2.42
C GLY A 291 14.31 -10.43 1.07
N THR A 292 13.43 -11.41 1.00
CA THR A 292 12.60 -11.61 -0.19
C THR A 292 11.33 -10.78 -0.08
N VAL A 293 10.58 -10.60 -1.18
CA VAL A 293 9.34 -9.80 -1.15
C VAL A 293 8.36 -10.30 -0.08
N HIS A 294 8.28 -11.62 0.14
CA HIS A 294 7.45 -12.22 1.20
C HIS A 294 7.85 -11.80 2.62
N THR A 295 9.14 -11.49 2.86
CA THR A 295 9.57 -11.04 4.19
C THR A 295 9.26 -9.57 4.42
N PHE A 296 8.86 -8.81 3.40
CA PHE A 296 8.47 -7.40 3.53
C PHE A 296 6.94 -7.21 3.55
N GLN A 297 6.19 -8.31 3.60
CA GLN A 297 4.76 -8.35 3.87
C GLN A 297 4.40 -7.48 5.10
N GLY A 298 3.55 -6.48 4.91
CA GLY A 298 3.10 -5.58 5.98
C GLY A 298 4.16 -4.62 6.55
N GLY A 299 5.40 -4.63 6.05
CA GLY A 299 6.47 -3.73 6.47
C GLY A 299 6.83 -2.71 5.40
N GLU A 300 7.18 -1.49 5.80
CA GLU A 300 7.63 -0.41 4.92
C GLU A 300 9.01 0.11 5.35
N ARG A 301 9.70 0.80 4.44
CA ARG A 301 11.00 1.46 4.71
C ARG A 301 11.05 2.81 4.01
N ASP A 302 11.81 3.75 4.57
CA ASP A 302 12.01 5.06 3.95
C ASP A 302 12.66 4.93 2.57
N VAL A 303 13.67 4.05 2.48
CA VAL A 303 14.33 3.74 1.21
C VAL A 303 14.34 2.23 0.97
N MET A 304 13.91 1.81 -0.22
CA MET A 304 13.99 0.43 -0.68
C MET A 304 15.00 0.28 -1.81
N VAL A 305 15.88 -0.71 -1.72
CA VAL A 305 16.75 -1.19 -2.79
C VAL A 305 16.19 -2.51 -3.33
N PHE A 306 15.86 -2.58 -4.61
CA PHE A 306 15.30 -3.75 -5.26
C PHE A 306 16.29 -4.33 -6.28
N THR A 307 16.92 -5.47 -5.96
CA THR A 307 17.83 -6.20 -6.86
C THR A 307 17.10 -7.34 -7.57
N LEU A 308 17.16 -7.32 -8.89
CA LEU A 308 16.37 -8.17 -9.79
C LEU A 308 17.04 -9.50 -10.12
N VAL A 309 18.36 -9.57 -9.98
CA VAL A 309 19.25 -10.73 -10.22
C VAL A 309 19.31 -11.19 -11.68
N ALA A 310 18.43 -10.67 -12.54
CA ALA A 310 18.36 -11.03 -13.94
C ALA A 310 19.63 -10.57 -14.67
N GLY A 311 20.38 -11.53 -15.20
CA GLY A 311 21.67 -11.28 -15.84
C GLY A 311 22.08 -12.42 -16.77
N ASP A 312 23.20 -12.26 -17.46
CA ASP A 312 23.70 -13.28 -18.39
C ASP A 312 23.93 -14.62 -17.70
N GLY A 313 23.64 -15.73 -18.38
CA GLY A 313 23.69 -17.08 -17.79
C GLY A 313 22.41 -17.53 -17.09
N MET A 314 21.44 -16.63 -16.86
CA MET A 314 20.11 -17.00 -16.37
C MET A 314 19.27 -17.62 -17.48
N HIS A 315 18.64 -18.78 -17.22
CA HIS A 315 17.73 -19.38 -18.21
C HIS A 315 16.52 -18.47 -18.46
N PRO A 316 16.03 -18.35 -19.72
CA PRO A 316 14.92 -17.47 -20.08
C PRO A 316 13.67 -17.63 -19.22
N GLY A 317 13.29 -18.86 -18.86
CA GLY A 317 12.12 -19.11 -18.02
C GLY A 317 12.22 -18.54 -16.59
N ALA A 318 13.44 -18.40 -16.04
CA ALA A 318 13.61 -17.81 -14.71
C ALA A 318 13.55 -16.29 -14.77
N VAL A 319 14.08 -15.68 -15.84
CA VAL A 319 13.84 -14.26 -16.13
C VAL A 319 12.36 -14.05 -16.32
N GLU A 320 11.69 -14.86 -17.15
CA GLU A 320 10.25 -14.78 -17.43
C GLU A 320 9.44 -14.82 -16.15
N TRP A 321 9.77 -15.74 -15.24
CA TRP A 321 9.14 -15.81 -13.93
C TRP A 321 9.22 -14.47 -13.18
N VAL A 322 10.40 -13.83 -13.04
CA VAL A 322 10.52 -12.56 -12.29
C VAL A 322 9.61 -11.48 -12.87
N GLY A 323 9.63 -11.26 -14.19
CA GLY A 323 8.80 -10.20 -14.78
C GLY A 323 7.31 -10.53 -14.89
N GLY A 324 6.93 -11.81 -14.85
CA GLY A 324 5.53 -12.24 -14.84
C GLY A 324 4.86 -12.19 -13.47
N GLN A 325 5.61 -12.00 -12.38
CA GLN A 325 5.06 -11.92 -11.01
C GLN A 325 4.61 -10.48 -10.67
N LEU A 326 3.53 -10.00 -11.26
CA LEU A 326 2.99 -8.64 -11.02
C LEU A 326 2.86 -8.30 -9.53
N ASN A 327 2.30 -9.22 -8.74
CA ASN A 327 2.12 -9.05 -7.29
C ASN A 327 3.45 -8.88 -6.54
N LEU A 328 4.52 -9.52 -7.01
CA LEU A 328 5.86 -9.38 -6.43
C LEU A 328 6.40 -7.97 -6.66
N TRP A 329 6.26 -7.46 -7.89
CA TRP A 329 6.64 -6.09 -8.23
C TRP A 329 5.84 -5.07 -7.44
N ASN A 330 4.51 -5.21 -7.40
CA ASN A 330 3.65 -4.27 -6.69
C ASN A 330 4.05 -4.18 -5.22
N VAL A 331 4.27 -5.30 -4.54
CA VAL A 331 4.74 -5.27 -3.14
C VAL A 331 6.11 -4.62 -3.03
N ALA A 332 7.09 -5.01 -3.86
CA ALA A 332 8.45 -4.44 -3.81
C ALA A 332 8.46 -2.90 -3.99
N VAL A 333 7.67 -2.39 -4.93
CA VAL A 333 7.52 -0.94 -5.21
C VAL A 333 6.83 -0.23 -4.04
N THR A 334 5.70 -0.76 -3.57
CA THR A 334 4.85 -0.12 -2.55
C THR A 334 5.39 -0.17 -1.12
N ARG A 335 6.56 -0.79 -0.91
CA ARG A 335 7.26 -0.77 0.39
C ARG A 335 8.12 0.47 0.61
N ALA A 336 8.42 1.22 -0.44
CA ALA A 336 9.22 2.44 -0.37
C ALA A 336 8.37 3.65 0.02
N ARG A 337 8.77 4.38 1.06
CA ARG A 337 8.10 5.64 1.45
C ARG A 337 8.67 6.84 0.70
N SER A 338 10.00 6.98 0.62
CA SER A 338 10.68 8.15 0.03
C SER A 338 11.43 7.80 -1.26
N HIS A 339 12.23 6.73 -1.26
CA HIS A 339 13.01 6.34 -2.44
C HIS A 339 12.90 4.85 -2.76
N LEU A 340 12.73 4.55 -4.05
CA LEU A 340 12.87 3.22 -4.64
C LEU A 340 14.09 3.20 -5.56
N ILE A 341 15.09 2.40 -5.22
CA ILE A 341 16.30 2.20 -6.02
C ILE A 341 16.25 0.80 -6.63
N VAL A 342 16.09 0.70 -7.94
CA VAL A 342 16.13 -0.56 -8.68
C VAL A 342 17.57 -0.82 -9.15
N VAL A 343 18.06 -2.04 -8.96
CA VAL A 343 19.37 -2.50 -9.40
C VAL A 343 19.19 -3.64 -10.39
N GLY A 344 19.64 -3.44 -11.63
CA GLY A 344 19.55 -4.46 -12.68
C GLY A 344 19.87 -3.93 -14.07
N ASP A 345 20.01 -4.84 -15.03
CA ASP A 345 20.34 -4.57 -16.43
C ASP A 345 19.22 -3.79 -17.15
N LYS A 346 19.46 -2.51 -17.45
CA LYS A 346 18.48 -1.61 -18.08
C LYS A 346 18.04 -2.13 -19.45
N GLU A 347 18.99 -2.54 -20.28
CA GLU A 347 18.70 -2.94 -21.66
C GLU A 347 17.82 -4.19 -21.69
N ARG A 348 18.09 -5.14 -20.80
CA ARG A 348 17.29 -6.36 -20.65
C ARG A 348 15.86 -6.07 -20.23
N TRP A 349 15.66 -5.22 -19.22
CA TRP A 349 14.31 -4.89 -18.75
C TRP A 349 13.54 -4.00 -19.72
N ARG A 350 14.22 -3.10 -20.43
CA ARG A 350 13.64 -2.32 -21.53
C ARG A 350 13.14 -3.23 -22.66
N LYS A 351 14.00 -4.12 -23.17
CA LYS A 351 13.66 -5.05 -24.27
C LYS A 351 12.53 -6.00 -23.90
N ARG A 352 12.46 -6.41 -22.63
CA ARG A 352 11.42 -7.31 -22.13
C ARG A 352 10.05 -6.64 -22.07
N GLY A 353 9.99 -5.36 -21.68
CA GLY A 353 8.72 -4.68 -21.42
C GLY A 353 8.12 -4.99 -20.05
N GLY A 354 6.83 -4.68 -19.89
CA GLY A 354 6.09 -4.86 -18.63
C GLY A 354 6.55 -3.90 -17.52
N VAL A 355 6.41 -4.33 -16.26
CA VAL A 355 6.67 -3.48 -15.09
C VAL A 355 8.12 -2.95 -15.04
N GLY A 356 9.09 -3.76 -15.44
CA GLY A 356 10.51 -3.35 -15.46
C GLY A 356 10.77 -2.20 -16.45
N ALA A 357 10.19 -2.25 -17.65
CA ALA A 357 10.32 -1.15 -18.62
C ALA A 357 9.59 0.12 -18.15
N ALA A 358 8.39 -0.01 -17.60
CA ALA A 358 7.63 1.14 -17.06
C ALA A 358 8.38 1.85 -15.92
N LEU A 359 8.96 1.08 -14.99
CA LEU A 359 9.81 1.62 -13.92
C LEU A 359 11.04 2.34 -14.47
N LEU A 360 11.66 1.80 -15.52
CA LEU A 360 12.82 2.40 -16.16
C LEU A 360 12.48 3.73 -16.84
N GLU A 361 11.39 3.79 -17.59
CA GLU A 361 10.93 5.01 -18.25
C GLU A 361 10.69 6.15 -17.26
N ILE A 362 10.09 5.85 -16.11
CA ILE A 362 9.83 6.81 -15.04
C ILE A 362 11.13 7.23 -14.36
N ALA A 363 12.04 6.28 -14.09
CA ALA A 363 13.35 6.58 -13.52
C ALA A 363 14.22 7.48 -14.42
N GLU A 364 14.05 7.40 -15.75
CA GLU A 364 14.77 8.23 -16.73
C GLU A 364 14.16 9.63 -16.91
N ARG A 365 12.95 9.86 -16.41
CA ARG A 365 12.24 11.15 -16.43
C ARG A 365 12.20 11.84 -15.06
N ASP A 366 13.16 11.51 -14.19
CA ASP A 366 13.22 11.99 -12.80
C ASP A 366 11.91 11.76 -12.00
N GLY A 367 11.13 10.75 -12.37
CA GLY A 367 9.88 10.39 -11.72
C GLY A 367 8.64 11.15 -12.20
N VAL A 368 8.75 12.01 -13.22
CA VAL A 368 7.61 12.79 -13.73
C VAL A 368 6.85 11.99 -14.81
N PRO A 369 5.58 11.61 -14.59
CA PRO A 369 4.79 10.95 -15.60
C PRO A 369 4.46 11.92 -16.76
N PRO A 370 4.38 11.43 -18.02
CA PRO A 370 4.01 12.27 -19.14
C PRO A 370 2.59 12.80 -18.95
N ARG A 371 2.40 14.11 -19.09
CA ARG A 371 1.09 14.75 -19.16
C ARG A 371 0.98 15.46 -20.49
N ASP A 372 -0.09 15.17 -21.23
CA ASP A 372 -0.41 15.91 -22.44
C ASP A 372 -1.25 17.14 -22.06
N SER A 373 -0.58 18.27 -21.81
CA SER A 373 -1.24 19.54 -21.49
C SER A 373 -1.44 20.45 -22.68
N SER A 374 -1.01 20.01 -23.88
CA SER A 374 -0.99 20.84 -25.09
C SER A 374 -2.40 21.23 -25.59
N GLU A 375 -3.44 20.49 -25.20
CA GLU A 375 -4.83 20.70 -25.61
C GLU A 375 -5.76 21.24 -24.51
N ASP A 376 -5.31 21.42 -23.27
CA ASP A 376 -6.20 21.80 -22.17
C ASP A 376 -6.57 23.30 -22.20
N ALA A 377 -7.81 23.58 -22.62
CA ALA A 377 -8.34 24.94 -22.71
C ALA A 377 -8.43 25.66 -21.35
N LEU A 378 -8.67 24.92 -20.25
CA LEU A 378 -8.75 25.52 -18.92
C LEU A 378 -7.35 25.90 -18.41
N LEU A 379 -6.33 25.06 -18.64
CA LEU A 379 -4.95 25.40 -18.27
C LEU A 379 -4.43 26.61 -19.05
N LYS A 380 -4.71 26.68 -20.36
CA LYS A 380 -4.39 27.86 -21.18
C LYS A 380 -5.01 29.13 -20.61
N ARG A 381 -6.26 29.04 -20.14
CA ARG A 381 -6.96 30.18 -19.55
C ARG A 381 -6.48 30.52 -18.14
N LEU A 382 -6.16 29.51 -17.34
CA LEU A 382 -5.50 29.70 -16.05
C LEU A 382 -4.20 30.48 -16.21
N TYR A 383 -3.36 30.09 -17.18
CA TYR A 383 -2.13 30.80 -17.51
C TYR A 383 -2.39 32.27 -17.88
N GLN A 384 -3.38 32.54 -18.74
CA GLN A 384 -3.76 33.89 -19.14
C GLN A 384 -4.23 34.74 -17.96
N VAL A 385 -5.01 34.17 -17.04
CA VAL A 385 -5.52 34.88 -15.86
C VAL A 385 -4.39 35.17 -14.87
N LEU A 386 -3.55 34.17 -14.57
CA LEU A 386 -2.45 34.33 -13.61
C LEU A 386 -1.35 35.26 -14.12
N SER A 387 -1.08 35.26 -15.43
CA SER A 387 -0.05 36.12 -16.04
C SER A 387 -0.41 37.61 -16.07
N ARG A 388 -1.64 38.00 -15.69
CA ARG A 388 -2.04 39.42 -15.55
C ARG A 388 -1.49 40.06 -14.28
N GLU A 389 -1.12 39.26 -13.30
CA GLU A 389 -0.60 39.74 -12.02
C GLU A 389 0.80 40.37 -12.25
N ALA A 390 0.97 41.63 -11.81
CA ALA A 390 2.18 42.39 -12.10
C ALA A 390 3.42 41.71 -11.46
N GLY A 391 4.43 41.42 -12.30
CA GLY A 391 5.65 40.72 -11.88
C GLY A 391 5.55 39.19 -11.86
N ALA A 392 4.38 38.62 -12.17
CA ALA A 392 4.18 37.17 -12.14
C ALA A 392 4.94 36.45 -13.27
N THR A 393 5.76 35.47 -12.88
CA THR A 393 6.23 34.39 -13.75
C THR A 393 5.39 33.16 -13.47
N VAL A 394 4.64 32.69 -14.46
CA VAL A 394 3.78 31.52 -14.34
C VAL A 394 4.39 30.34 -15.10
N THR A 395 4.55 29.21 -14.43
CA THR A 395 4.83 27.92 -15.07
C THR A 395 3.66 26.97 -14.84
N LEU A 396 3.32 26.16 -15.86
CA LEU A 396 2.23 25.19 -15.80
C LEU A 396 2.79 23.78 -15.52
N ASP A 397 1.94 22.90 -15.00
CA ASP A 397 2.24 21.47 -14.80
C ASP A 397 3.50 21.21 -13.95
N GLU A 398 3.66 22.00 -12.91
CA GLU A 398 4.79 21.87 -12.00
C GLU A 398 4.56 20.77 -10.95
N THR A 399 5.66 20.35 -10.32
CA THR A 399 5.61 19.45 -9.17
C THR A 399 6.06 20.17 -7.92
N VAL A 400 5.23 20.15 -6.87
CA VAL A 400 5.51 20.77 -5.56
C VAL A 400 5.34 19.69 -4.48
N HIS A 401 6.39 19.47 -3.69
CA HIS A 401 6.46 18.38 -2.69
C HIS A 401 6.11 16.99 -3.24
N GLY A 402 6.45 16.75 -4.52
CA GLY A 402 6.14 15.52 -5.25
C GLY A 402 4.73 15.47 -5.83
N HIS A 403 3.86 16.43 -5.50
CA HIS A 403 2.49 16.50 -6.00
C HIS A 403 2.36 17.42 -7.21
N PRO A 404 1.45 17.11 -8.13
CA PRO A 404 1.18 17.99 -9.27
C PRO A 404 0.46 19.27 -8.86
N ALA A 405 0.95 20.40 -9.36
CA ALA A 405 0.27 21.69 -9.35
C ALA A 405 -0.09 22.08 -10.80
N ASP A 406 -1.30 22.58 -11.03
CA ASP A 406 -1.71 23.03 -12.36
C ASP A 406 -0.93 24.29 -12.79
N ALA A 407 -0.53 25.13 -11.84
CA ALA A 407 0.38 26.24 -12.08
C ALA A 407 1.23 26.59 -10.84
N LEU A 408 2.37 27.23 -11.06
CA LEU A 408 3.22 27.81 -10.04
C LEU A 408 3.55 29.26 -10.41
N VAL A 409 3.15 30.19 -9.54
CA VAL A 409 3.31 31.63 -9.74
C VAL A 409 4.48 32.12 -8.89
N ARG A 410 5.40 32.88 -9.49
CA ARG A 410 6.60 33.46 -8.83
C ARG A 410 6.74 34.95 -9.15
N GLY A 411 7.51 35.70 -8.35
CA GLY A 411 7.89 37.08 -8.68
C GLY A 411 6.84 38.16 -8.37
N VAL A 412 5.73 37.78 -7.74
CA VAL A 412 4.70 38.73 -7.28
C VAL A 412 5.15 39.35 -5.95
N GLY A 413 5.74 40.54 -5.98
CA GLY A 413 6.26 41.19 -4.77
C GLY A 413 7.39 40.37 -4.10
N ASN A 414 7.47 40.44 -2.76
CA ASN A 414 8.43 39.67 -1.96
C ASN A 414 7.77 38.44 -1.29
N THR A 415 6.74 37.88 -1.92
CA THR A 415 6.00 36.72 -1.40
C THR A 415 6.62 35.42 -1.88
N ALA A 416 6.38 34.34 -1.14
CA ALA A 416 6.78 33.02 -1.57
C ALA A 416 6.04 32.58 -2.86
N PRO A 417 6.57 31.59 -3.62
CA PRO A 417 5.87 31.05 -4.77
C PRO A 417 4.45 30.56 -4.42
N ARG A 418 3.48 30.74 -5.31
CA ARG A 418 2.11 30.27 -5.09
C ARG A 418 1.78 29.11 -6.04
N ALA A 419 1.63 27.91 -5.48
CA ALA A 419 1.11 26.74 -6.16
C ALA A 419 -0.41 26.86 -6.33
N VAL A 420 -0.90 26.58 -7.53
CA VAL A 420 -2.33 26.67 -7.87
C VAL A 420 -2.84 25.30 -8.28
N LEU A 421 -3.94 24.89 -7.63
CA LEU A 421 -4.67 23.68 -7.93
C LEU A 421 -6.03 24.04 -8.54
N LEU A 422 -6.22 23.73 -9.81
CA LEU A 422 -7.43 24.01 -10.57
C LEU A 422 -8.55 23.02 -10.17
N ASP A 423 -9.62 23.55 -9.59
CA ASP A 423 -10.82 22.80 -9.29
C ASP A 423 -11.77 22.84 -10.50
N ARG A 424 -11.76 21.76 -11.29
CA ARG A 424 -12.60 21.62 -12.48
C ARG A 424 -14.07 21.37 -12.17
N GLY A 425 -14.43 21.21 -10.89
CA GLY A 425 -15.77 20.84 -10.45
C GLY A 425 -15.95 19.33 -10.30
N VAL A 426 -17.13 18.96 -9.80
CA VAL A 426 -17.51 17.58 -9.51
C VAL A 426 -17.93 16.91 -10.82
N THR A 427 -17.44 15.71 -11.08
CA THR A 427 -17.93 14.89 -12.20
C THR A 427 -19.36 14.42 -11.95
N GLU A 428 -20.13 14.22 -13.02
CA GLU A 428 -21.53 13.79 -12.89
C GLU A 428 -21.63 12.46 -12.12
N GLY A 429 -22.48 12.43 -11.09
CA GLY A 429 -22.67 11.27 -10.22
C GLY A 429 -21.66 11.13 -9.06
N ALA A 430 -20.65 12.00 -8.95
CA ALA A 430 -19.70 11.98 -7.85
C ALA A 430 -20.20 12.77 -6.62
N ASP A 431 -19.70 12.39 -5.44
CA ASP A 431 -20.01 13.06 -4.17
C ASP A 431 -19.27 14.40 -4.06
N ALA A 432 -20.03 15.49 -4.04
CA ALA A 432 -19.49 16.85 -3.94
C ALA A 432 -18.74 17.12 -2.62
N ALA A 433 -19.18 16.52 -1.50
CA ALA A 433 -18.50 16.68 -0.22
C ALA A 433 -17.13 15.98 -0.23
N ARG A 434 -17.10 14.76 -0.79
CA ARG A 434 -15.85 14.02 -1.03
C ARG A 434 -14.90 14.78 -1.94
N HIS A 435 -15.38 15.32 -3.06
CA HIS A 435 -14.59 16.13 -3.99
C HIS A 435 -13.94 17.31 -3.29
N LEU A 436 -14.73 18.13 -2.58
CA LEU A 436 -14.22 19.29 -1.86
C LEU A 436 -13.19 18.88 -0.81
N ARG A 437 -13.43 17.82 -0.02
CA ARG A 437 -12.45 17.29 0.94
C ARG A 437 -11.12 16.96 0.27
N LEU A 438 -11.14 16.22 -0.84
CA LEU A 438 -9.93 15.85 -1.58
C LEU A 438 -9.20 17.07 -2.13
N MET A 439 -9.92 18.05 -2.66
CA MET A 439 -9.33 19.30 -3.17
C MET A 439 -8.65 20.11 -2.06
N LEU A 440 -9.29 20.23 -0.89
CA LEU A 440 -8.71 20.91 0.27
C LEU A 440 -7.47 20.17 0.77
N HIS A 441 -7.49 18.83 0.80
CA HIS A 441 -6.35 18.04 1.22
C HIS A 441 -5.18 18.16 0.24
N ARG A 442 -5.42 18.02 -1.08
CA ARG A 442 -4.41 18.19 -2.13
C ARG A 442 -3.80 19.59 -2.10
N ARG A 443 -4.61 20.64 -1.92
CA ARG A 443 -4.11 22.01 -1.73
C ARG A 443 -3.12 22.08 -0.57
N ASN A 444 -3.43 21.47 0.58
CA ASN A 444 -2.55 21.49 1.75
C ASN A 444 -1.23 20.73 1.53
N LEU A 445 -1.20 19.75 0.63
CA LEU A 445 0.01 19.02 0.25
C LEU A 445 0.93 19.83 -0.67
N LEU A 446 0.36 20.77 -1.43
CA LEU A 446 1.12 21.71 -2.27
C LEU A 446 1.65 22.92 -1.49
N GLY A 447 1.02 23.26 -0.37
CA GLY A 447 1.47 24.36 0.48
C GLY A 447 2.67 23.94 1.33
N GLY A 448 3.43 24.90 1.80
CA GLY A 448 4.53 24.67 2.74
C GLY A 448 4.36 25.38 4.09
N GLY A 449 5.36 25.24 4.96
CA GLY A 449 5.46 25.99 6.22
C GLY A 449 5.82 27.47 6.02
N ASP A 450 6.10 28.20 7.10
CA ASP A 450 6.46 29.62 7.03
C ASP A 450 7.64 29.87 6.06
N GLY A 451 7.38 30.59 4.97
CA GLY A 451 8.37 30.97 3.94
C GLY A 451 8.50 30.00 2.75
N GLU A 452 7.78 28.88 2.73
CA GLU A 452 7.66 27.97 1.59
C GLU A 452 6.51 28.39 0.65
N ALA A 453 6.20 27.57 -0.37
CA ALA A 453 5.16 27.89 -1.34
C ALA A 453 3.76 28.00 -0.69
N GLU A 454 3.03 29.07 -0.97
CA GLU A 454 1.59 29.15 -0.66
C GLU A 454 0.81 28.25 -1.63
N ALA A 455 -0.34 27.71 -1.21
CA ALA A 455 -1.18 26.91 -2.09
C ALA A 455 -2.62 27.41 -2.13
N ALA A 456 -3.14 27.59 -3.34
CA ALA A 456 -4.49 28.07 -3.59
C ALA A 456 -5.28 27.08 -4.46
N ARG A 457 -6.51 26.79 -4.06
CA ARG A 457 -7.49 26.11 -4.92
C ARG A 457 -8.16 27.17 -5.80
N TRP A 458 -8.21 26.94 -7.10
CA TRP A 458 -8.83 27.84 -8.06
C TRP A 458 -10.03 27.19 -8.73
N PRO A 459 -11.28 27.53 -8.37
CA PRO A 459 -12.45 27.03 -9.07
C PRO A 459 -12.46 27.44 -10.55
N ALA A 460 -12.66 26.48 -11.45
CA ALA A 460 -12.57 26.71 -12.89
C ALA A 460 -13.56 27.77 -13.40
N TRP A 461 -14.73 27.91 -12.76
CA TRP A 461 -15.70 28.95 -13.09
C TRP A 461 -15.14 30.38 -12.90
N ARG A 462 -14.22 30.58 -11.94
CA ARG A 462 -13.56 31.90 -11.74
C ARG A 462 -12.66 32.31 -12.88
N LEU A 463 -12.25 31.37 -13.74
CA LEU A 463 -11.52 31.72 -14.96
C LEU A 463 -12.41 32.52 -15.91
N TYR A 464 -13.74 32.42 -15.79
CA TYR A 464 -14.74 33.09 -16.64
C TYR A 464 -15.21 34.44 -16.13
N GLU A 465 -14.84 34.83 -14.92
CA GLU A 465 -15.13 36.17 -14.41
C GLU A 465 -14.38 37.24 -15.22
N THR A 466 -15.10 38.27 -15.66
CA THR A 466 -14.50 39.49 -16.23
C THR A 466 -14.00 40.40 -15.12
N ASP A 467 -13.03 41.28 -15.42
CA ASP A 467 -12.44 42.21 -14.44
C ASP A 467 -13.49 43.14 -13.78
N GLU A 468 -14.68 43.29 -14.36
CA GLU A 468 -15.82 44.05 -13.80
C GLU A 468 -16.51 43.37 -12.60
N HIS A 469 -16.25 42.07 -12.37
CA HIS A 469 -16.97 41.27 -11.35
C HIS A 469 -16.09 40.82 -10.16
N ARG A 470 -14.82 41.24 -10.11
CA ARG A 470 -13.86 40.88 -9.04
C ARG A 470 -13.68 42.01 -8.00
N GLY A 471 -14.80 42.53 -7.51
CA GLY A 471 -14.87 43.49 -6.40
C GLY A 471 -14.87 42.82 -5.03
#